data_AF-A0A645IX25-F1
#
_entry.id   AF-A0A645IX25-F1
#
_cell.length_a   1.000
_cell.length_b   1.000
_cell.length_c   1.000
_cell.angle_alpha   90.00
_cell.angle_beta   90.00
_cell.angle_gamma   90.00
#
_symmetry.space_group_name_H-M   'P 1'
#
loop_
_entity.id
_entity.type
_entity.pdbx_description
1 polymer ?
#
loop_
_entity_poly.entity_id
_entity_poly.type
_entity_poly.pdbx_seq_one_letter_code
_entity_poly.pdbx_strand_id
1 'polypeptide(L)' 'MKQSGITWAPDKVDAYITQPKKIVTGGKMKYDGLNDASARADVIAYLMSVK' A
#
# COMPACT_ATOMS: atom_id res chain seq x y z
N MET A 1 0.80 3.41 10.15
CA MET A 1 1.97 2.92 9.38
C MET A 1 3.07 2.35 10.26
N LYS A 2 3.59 3.07 11.29
CA LYS A 2 4.61 2.50 12.21
C LYS A 2 4.01 1.58 13.30
N GLN A 3 2.79 1.85 13.73
CA GLN A 3 2.12 1.10 14.81
C GLN A 3 1.50 -0.23 14.37
N SER A 4 1.44 -0.49 13.06
CA SER A 4 0.87 -1.72 12.50
C SER A 4 1.84 -2.91 12.56
N GLY A 5 3.12 -2.70 12.91
CA GLY A 5 4.13 -3.77 12.96
C GLY A 5 4.46 -4.39 11.60
N ILE A 6 3.97 -3.81 10.51
CA ILE A 6 4.15 -4.31 9.14
C ILE A 6 5.48 -3.79 8.59
N THR A 7 6.35 -4.71 8.18
CA THR A 7 7.45 -4.39 7.25
C THR A 7 6.86 -4.13 5.88
N TRP A 8 7.00 -2.89 5.39
CA TRP A 8 6.46 -2.43 4.11
C TRP A 8 7.30 -2.92 2.93
N ALA A 9 7.29 -4.24 2.72
CA ALA A 9 7.83 -4.88 1.52
C ALA A 9 6.91 -4.63 0.30
N PRO A 10 7.41 -4.73 -0.94
CA PRO A 10 6.64 -4.47 -2.17
C PRO A 10 5.29 -5.18 -2.19
N ASP A 11 5.24 -6.47 -1.83
CA ASP A 11 4.01 -7.28 -1.82
C ASP A 11 2.98 -6.77 -0.80
N LYS A 12 3.45 -6.22 0.33
CA LYS A 12 2.58 -5.63 1.36
C LYS A 12 2.07 -4.26 0.94
N VAL A 13 2.90 -3.49 0.25
CA VAL A 13 2.49 -2.22 -0.34
C VAL A 13 1.44 -2.48 -1.41
N ASP A 14 1.64 -3.45 -2.31
CA ASP A 14 0.65 -3.85 -3.33
C ASP A 14 -0.70 -4.22 -2.73
N ALA A 15 -0.71 -5.10 -1.72
CA ALA A 15 -1.93 -5.49 -1.03
C ALA A 15 -2.61 -4.29 -0.34
N TYR A 16 -1.82 -3.39 0.25
CA TYR A 16 -2.32 -2.20 0.94
C TYR A 16 -2.90 -1.17 -0.01
N ILE A 17 -2.23 -0.85 -1.12
CA ILE A 17 -2.76 0.09 -2.11
C ILE A 17 -3.92 -0.52 -2.88
N THR A 18 -4.05 -1.84 -2.95
CA THR A 18 -5.23 -2.49 -3.52
C THR A 18 -6.46 -2.33 -2.62
N GLN A 19 -6.36 -2.65 -1.32
CA GLN A 19 -7.48 -2.54 -0.37
C GLN A 19 -7.00 -2.16 1.04
N PRO A 20 -6.73 -0.87 1.30
CA PRO A 20 -6.06 -0.43 2.52
C PRO A 20 -6.90 -0.68 3.78
N LYS A 21 -8.24 -0.58 3.66
CA LYS A 21 -9.19 -0.83 4.76
C LYS A 21 -9.16 -2.29 5.27
N LYS A 22 -8.80 -3.25 4.41
CA LYS A 22 -8.65 -4.66 4.80
C LYS A 22 -7.32 -4.93 5.47
N ILE A 23 -6.26 -4.27 5.02
CA ILE A 23 -4.90 -4.50 5.53
C ILE A 23 -4.66 -3.74 6.84
N VAL A 24 -5.18 -2.52 6.98
CA VAL A 24 -5.09 -1.73 8.21
C VAL A 24 -6.49 -1.34 8.66
N THR A 25 -7.10 -2.21 9.45
CA THR A 25 -8.40 -1.97 10.06
C THR A 25 -8.32 -0.78 11.03
N GLY A 26 -9.23 0.19 10.88
CA GLY A 26 -9.20 1.43 11.67
C GLY A 26 -8.21 2.49 11.16
N GLY A 27 -7.60 2.28 9.99
CA GLY A 27 -6.79 3.31 9.32
C GLY A 27 -7.62 4.55 8.98
N LYS A 28 -7.06 5.74 9.21
CA LYS A 28 -7.70 7.04 8.89
C LYS A 28 -7.63 7.40 7.40
N MET A 29 -6.96 6.59 6.58
CA MET A 29 -6.75 6.86 5.17
C MET A 29 -8.06 6.64 4.39
N LYS A 30 -8.65 7.71 3.86
CA LYS A 30 -9.82 7.65 2.96
C LYS A 30 -9.40 7.30 1.53
N TYR A 31 -8.76 6.15 1.37
CA TYR A 31 -8.39 5.63 0.06
C TYR A 31 -9.16 4.33 -0.18
N ASP A 32 -9.83 4.24 -1.33
CA ASP A 32 -10.65 3.07 -1.66
C ASP A 32 -9.83 1.94 -2.32
N GLY A 33 -8.63 2.27 -2.80
CA GLY A 33 -7.70 1.33 -3.40
C GLY A 33 -7.47 1.57 -4.89
N LEU A 34 -6.48 0.86 -5.44
CA LEU A 34 -6.06 0.91 -6.84
C LEU A 34 -6.26 -0.47 -7.47
N ASN A 35 -7.33 -0.64 -8.25
CA ASN A 35 -7.62 -1.93 -8.89
C ASN A 35 -6.70 -2.22 -10.09
N ASP A 36 -6.18 -1.18 -10.74
CA ASP A 36 -5.25 -1.30 -11.87
C ASP A 36 -3.87 -1.79 -11.41
N ALA A 37 -3.49 -2.98 -11.89
CA ALA A 37 -2.22 -3.61 -11.54
C ALA A 37 -0.99 -2.86 -12.09
N SER A 38 -1.09 -2.26 -13.27
CA SER A 38 0.01 -1.49 -13.86
C SER A 38 0.25 -0.21 -13.06
N ALA A 39 -0.82 0.50 -12.73
CA ALA A 39 -0.71 1.69 -11.89
C ALA A 39 -0.18 1.38 -10.48
N ARG A 40 -0.51 0.21 -9.92
CA ARG A 40 0.10 -0.26 -8.66
C ARG A 40 1.61 -0.51 -8.80
N ALA A 41 2.03 -1.17 -9.88
CA ALA A 41 3.44 -1.43 -10.14
C ALA A 41 4.24 -0.13 -10.25
N ASP A 42 3.71 0.89 -10.92
CA ASP A 42 4.35 2.20 -11.05
C ASP A 42 4.50 2.90 -9.69
N VAL A 43 3.47 2.86 -8.84
CA VAL A 43 3.51 3.40 -7.48
C VAL A 43 4.57 2.67 -6.64
N ILE A 44 4.62 1.34 -6.71
CA ILE A 44 5.61 0.54 -5.99
C ILE A 44 7.03 0.86 -6.47
N ALA A 45 7.24 0.94 -7.79
CA ALA A 45 8.52 1.29 -8.38
C ALA A 45 9.01 2.67 -7.91
N TYR A 46 8.11 3.66 -7.89
CA TYR A 46 8.41 4.98 -7.34
C TYR A 46 8.79 4.89 -5.85
N LEU A 47 7.99 4.22 -5.03
CA LEU A 47 8.28 4.06 -3.60
C LEU A 47 9.61 3.35 -3.32
N MET A 48 10.02 2.40 -4.16
CA MET A 48 11.32 1.73 -4.05
C MET A 48 12.50 2.62 -4.47
N SER A 49 12.26 3.61 -5.34
CA SER A 49 13.28 4.57 -5.77
C SER A 49 13.55 5.67 -4.75
N VAL A 50 12.56 5.97 -3.89
CA VAL A 50 12.68 7.00 -2.86
C VAL A 50 13.37 6.39 -1.64
N LYS A 51 14.59 6.87 -1.34
CA LYS A 51 15.42 6.47 -0.19
C LYS A 51 15.22 7.39 1.01
#